data_AF-A0A3M0IXE6-F1
#
_entry.id   AF-A0A3M0IXE6-F1
#
_cell.length_a   1.000
_cell.length_b   1.000
_cell.length_c   1.000
_cell.angle_alpha   90.00
_cell.angle_beta   90.00
_cell.angle_gamma   90.00
#
_symmetry.space_group_name_H-M   'P 1'
#
loop_
_entity.id
_entity.type
_entity.pdbx_description
1 polymer ?
#
loop_
_entity_poly.entity_id
_entity_poly.type
_entity_poly.pdbx_seq_one_letter_code
_entity_poly.pdbx_strand_id
1 'polypeptide(L)'
;MNHLIKQQIVRLGQEANLPWPQSLPLALLRIRTKPRAKEKLSPFEMLYGRPYGVQKGLSTQVGEERLTAYMIALSKQLKAIEKHGAGTRSRGLDGPVHDIQPGDYVYVKSLAEKTLEPQWEGPFQVLLTTFTAVKIKEQSAWIHHSRVKKAPETPWKVTRVTMN
;
A
#
# COMPACT_ATOMS: atom_id res chain seq x y z
N MET A 1 0.46 -5.31 -4.78
CA MET A 1 1.67 -5.88 -5.42
C MET A 1 1.59 -7.40 -5.56
N ASN A 2 1.22 -8.15 -4.52
CA ASN A 2 1.18 -9.62 -4.57
C ASN A 2 0.36 -10.20 -5.73
N HIS A 3 -0.76 -9.57 -6.10
CA HIS A 3 -1.54 -10.00 -7.25
C HIS A 3 -0.75 -9.95 -8.57
N LEU A 4 0.08 -8.91 -8.79
CA LEU A 4 0.92 -8.79 -9.99
C LEU A 4 2.00 -9.87 -10.04
N ILE A 5 2.63 -10.16 -8.89
CA ILE A 5 3.66 -11.19 -8.78
C ILE A 5 3.07 -12.54 -9.14
N LYS A 6 1.93 -12.91 -8.53
CA LYS A 6 1.22 -14.15 -8.85
C LYS A 6 0.84 -14.23 -10.33
N GLN A 7 0.30 -13.15 -10.89
CA GLN A 7 -0.08 -13.10 -12.31
C GLN A 7 1.12 -13.30 -13.25
N GLN A 8 2.28 -12.70 -12.96
CA GLN A 8 3.48 -12.90 -13.79
C GLN A 8 4.05 -14.31 -13.66
N ILE A 9 4.04 -14.89 -12.46
CA ILE A 9 4.49 -16.28 -12.24
C ILE A 9 3.61 -17.25 -13.02
N VAL A 10 2.28 -17.11 -12.94
CA VAL A 10 1.34 -17.97 -13.69
C VAL A 10 1.59 -17.87 -15.20
N ARG A 11 1.76 -16.64 -15.71
CA ARG A 11 2.05 -16.42 -17.13
C ARG A 11 3.37 -17.05 -17.57
N LEU A 12 4.43 -16.90 -16.77
CA LEU A 12 5.74 -17.51 -17.07
C LEU A 12 5.70 -19.03 -16.98
N GLY A 13 4.90 -19.58 -16.07
CA GLY A 13 4.62 -21.01 -16.01
C GLY A 13 3.98 -21.53 -17.30
N GLN A 14 3.04 -20.78 -17.88
CA GLN A 14 2.41 -21.13 -19.16
C GLN A 14 3.35 -20.95 -20.37
N GLU A 15 4.14 -19.88 -20.40
CA GLU A 15 5.03 -19.53 -21.53
C GLU A 15 6.26 -20.46 -21.60
N ALA A 16 6.83 -20.84 -20.45
CA ALA A 16 8.13 -21.50 -20.38
C ALA A 16 8.12 -22.86 -19.62
N ASN A 17 6.96 -23.32 -19.13
CA ASN A 17 6.81 -24.54 -18.31
C ASN A 17 7.76 -24.58 -17.10
N LEU A 18 8.10 -23.42 -16.54
CA LEU A 18 9.02 -23.31 -15.41
C LEU A 18 8.28 -23.43 -14.07
N PRO A 19 8.86 -24.13 -13.08
CA PRO A 19 8.32 -24.13 -11.72
C PRO A 19 8.43 -22.73 -11.10
N TRP A 20 7.55 -22.42 -10.13
CA TRP A 20 7.47 -21.09 -9.53
C TRP A 20 8.79 -20.54 -8.94
N PRO A 21 9.72 -21.37 -8.37
CA PRO A 21 11.00 -20.85 -7.86
C PRO A 21 11.88 -20.27 -8.97
N GLN A 22 11.84 -20.86 -10.17
CA GLN A 22 12.64 -20.43 -11.32
C GLN A 22 11.99 -19.27 -12.08
N SER A 23 10.65 -19.19 -12.08
CA SER A 23 9.94 -18.07 -12.72
C SER A 23 9.90 -16.80 -11.85
N LEU A 24 10.13 -16.89 -10.53
CA LEU A 24 10.11 -15.74 -9.63
C LEU A 24 11.15 -14.65 -10.01
N PRO A 25 12.44 -14.94 -10.25
CA PRO A 25 13.41 -13.94 -10.69
C PRO A 25 13.00 -13.24 -11.99
N LEU A 26 12.47 -14.00 -12.96
CA LEU A 26 11.99 -13.48 -14.24
C LEU A 26 10.73 -12.61 -14.08
N ALA A 27 9.80 -13.02 -13.20
CA ALA A 27 8.61 -12.25 -12.87
C ALA A 27 8.98 -10.90 -12.25
N LEU A 28 9.89 -10.90 -11.28
CA LEU A 28 10.37 -9.69 -10.62
C LEU A 28 11.09 -8.78 -11.62
N LEU A 29 11.90 -9.34 -12.52
CA LEU A 29 12.55 -8.57 -13.57
C LEU A 29 11.50 -7.89 -14.45
N ARG A 30 10.53 -8.64 -14.97
CA ARG A 30 9.46 -8.12 -15.85
C ARG A 30 8.62 -7.04 -15.15
N ILE A 31 8.43 -7.12 -13.83
CA ILE A 31 7.74 -6.08 -13.04
C ILE A 31 8.61 -4.83 -12.87
N ARG A 32 9.91 -5.00 -12.62
CA ARG A 32 10.84 -3.87 -12.38
C ARG A 32 11.12 -3.05 -13.64
N THR A 33 11.05 -3.67 -14.81
CA THR A 33 11.41 -3.04 -16.09
C THR A 33 10.21 -2.52 -16.87
N LYS A 34 8.98 -2.88 -16.48
CA LYS A 34 7.76 -2.37 -17.12
C LYS A 34 7.41 -0.98 -16.58
N PRO A 35 7.19 0.02 -17.44
CA PRO A 35 6.72 1.32 -17.02
C PRO A 35 5.30 1.21 -16.47
N ARG A 36 5.04 1.91 -15.36
CA ARG A 36 3.71 1.97 -14.75
C ARG A 36 2.83 2.97 -15.50
N ALA A 37 1.57 2.63 -15.72
CA ALA A 37 0.64 3.46 -16.49
C ALA A 37 0.49 4.90 -15.95
N LYS A 38 0.53 5.09 -14.62
CA LYS A 38 0.42 6.40 -13.97
C LYS A 38 1.69 7.23 -14.07
N GLU A 39 2.85 6.59 -13.89
CA GLU A 39 4.15 7.26 -13.71
C GLU A 39 4.91 7.37 -15.04
N LYS A 40 4.52 6.61 -16.07
CA LYS A 40 5.24 6.38 -17.33
C LYS A 40 6.69 5.87 -17.16
N LEU A 41 7.10 5.62 -15.92
CA LEU A 41 8.42 5.17 -15.51
C LEU A 41 8.32 3.78 -14.90
N SER A 42 9.36 2.98 -15.09
CA SER A 42 9.52 1.69 -14.45
C SER A 42 10.11 1.83 -13.04
N PRO A 43 9.84 0.89 -12.12
CA PRO A 43 10.48 0.88 -10.80
C PRO A 43 12.02 0.92 -10.86
N PHE A 44 12.61 0.30 -11.88
CA PHE A 44 14.05 0.36 -12.13
C PHE A 44 14.50 1.80 -12.47
N GLU A 45 13.81 2.47 -13.39
CA GLU A 45 14.12 3.86 -13.76
C GLU A 45 13.97 4.82 -12.60
N MET A 46 12.96 4.62 -11.75
CA MET A 46 12.76 5.45 -10.55
C MET A 46 13.90 5.28 -9.54
N LEU A 47 14.40 4.06 -9.36
CA LEU A 47 15.45 3.78 -8.38
C LEU A 47 16.84 4.19 -8.87
N TYR A 48 17.14 3.95 -10.15
CA TYR A 48 18.48 4.12 -10.71
C TYR A 48 18.62 5.35 -11.62
N GLY A 49 17.53 6.07 -11.89
CA GLY A 49 17.53 7.27 -12.73
C GLY A 49 17.87 7.04 -14.22
N ARG A 50 17.83 5.78 -14.69
CA ARG A 50 18.25 5.39 -16.05
C ARG A 50 17.33 4.31 -16.64
N PRO A 51 17.14 4.28 -17.98
CA PRO A 51 16.34 3.25 -18.62
C PRO A 51 16.92 1.85 -18.42
N TYR A 52 16.03 0.87 -18.27
CA TYR A 52 16.43 -0.53 -18.29
C TYR A 52 16.76 -0.94 -19.73
N GLY A 53 18.06 -0.98 -20.04
CA GLY A 53 18.57 -1.47 -21.31
C GLY A 53 19.75 -2.39 -21.07
N VAL A 54 19.77 -3.55 -21.75
CA VAL A 54 20.99 -4.31 -21.95
C VAL A 54 21.88 -3.43 -22.82
N GLN A 55 22.84 -2.76 -22.20
CA GLN A 55 23.80 -1.90 -22.89
C GLN A 55 24.51 -2.75 -23.95
N LYS A 56 24.22 -2.51 -25.24
CA LYS A 56 25.12 -2.94 -26.31
C LYS A 56 26.31 -1.97 -26.29
N GLY A 57 27.36 -2.37 -25.57
CA GLY A 57 28.68 -1.75 -25.60
C GLY A 57 28.74 -0.34 -25.02
N LEU A 58 28.93 -0.23 -23.69
CA LEU A 58 29.46 1.00 -23.12
C LEU A 58 31.00 0.91 -23.19
N SER A 59 31.58 1.55 -24.21
CA SER A 59 33.03 1.65 -24.36
C SER A 59 33.60 2.50 -23.22
N THR A 60 34.39 1.87 -22.35
CA THR A 60 35.15 2.49 -21.26
C THR A 60 36.39 3.18 -21.83
N GLN A 61 36.24 4.40 -22.38
CA GLN A 61 37.36 5.31 -22.58
C GLN A 61 36.98 6.70 -22.06
N VAL A 62 37.62 7.08 -20.95
CA VAL A 62 37.24 8.19 -20.07
C VAL A 62 38.12 9.42 -20.37
N GLY A 63 37.49 10.57 -20.57
CA GLY A 63 38.11 11.90 -20.59
C GLY A 63 37.20 12.91 -19.87
N GLU A 64 37.77 13.96 -19.27
CA GLU A 64 37.09 14.89 -18.34
C GLU A 64 35.92 15.66 -18.98
N GLU A 65 36.02 16.11 -20.24
CA GLU A 65 34.93 16.79 -20.94
C GLU A 65 33.69 15.90 -21.17
N ARG A 66 33.89 14.59 -21.30
CA ARG A 66 32.76 13.65 -21.41
C ARG A 66 32.09 13.40 -20.07
N LEU A 67 32.80 13.53 -18.94
CA LEU A 67 32.22 13.40 -17.61
C LEU A 67 31.30 14.58 -17.27
N THR A 68 31.70 15.81 -17.62
CA THR A 68 30.84 16.99 -17.40
C THR A 68 29.60 16.94 -18.30
N ALA A 69 29.75 16.57 -19.58
CA ALA A 69 28.63 16.35 -20.48
C ALA A 69 27.68 15.25 -19.97
N TYR A 70 28.24 14.15 -19.46
CA TYR A 70 27.48 13.06 -18.86
C TYR A 70 26.73 13.50 -17.59
N MET A 71 27.38 14.23 -16.68
CA MET A 71 26.74 14.76 -15.47
C MET A 71 25.61 15.74 -15.81
N ILE A 72 25.80 16.61 -16.81
CA ILE A 72 24.75 17.52 -17.29
C ILE A 72 23.57 16.71 -17.86
N ALA A 73 23.83 15.71 -18.69
CA ALA A 73 22.78 14.84 -19.25
C ALA A 73 22.01 14.09 -18.14
N LEU A 74 22.73 13.52 -17.17
CA LEU A 74 22.16 12.82 -16.03
C LEU A 74 21.30 13.75 -15.16
N SER A 75 21.79 14.96 -14.88
CA SER A 75 21.02 15.95 -14.10
C SER A 75 19.72 16.37 -14.79
N LYS A 76 19.73 16.50 -16.13
CA LYS A 76 18.53 16.77 -16.93
C LYS A 76 17.54 15.60 -16.88
N GLN A 77 18.03 14.36 -16.98
CA GLN A 77 17.19 13.17 -16.88
C GLN A 77 16.56 13.02 -15.49
N LEU A 78 17.33 13.23 -14.41
CA LEU A 78 16.81 13.16 -13.04
C LEU A 78 15.70 14.19 -12.80
N LYS A 79 15.88 15.44 -13.25
CA LYS A 79 14.84 16.49 -13.16
C LYS A 79 13.56 16.11 -13.91
N ALA A 80 13.68 15.48 -15.09
CA ALA A 80 12.53 15.00 -15.84
C ALA A 80 11.79 13.88 -15.10
N ILE A 81 12.52 12.94 -14.51
CA ILE A 81 11.95 11.83 -13.72
C ILE A 81 11.24 12.34 -12.46
N GLU A 82 11.87 13.28 -11.75
CA GLU A 82 11.32 13.87 -10.52
C GLU A 82 9.97 14.55 -10.77
N LYS A 83 9.84 15.30 -11.87
CA LYS A 83 8.58 15.94 -12.28
C LYS A 83 7.44 14.93 -12.42
N HIS A 84 7.72 13.72 -12.91
CA HIS A 84 6.72 12.66 -13.05
C HIS A 84 6.40 11.96 -11.72
N GLY A 85 7.40 11.76 -10.85
CA GLY A 85 7.20 11.11 -9.54
C GLY A 85 6.46 11.99 -8.52
N ALA A 86 6.59 13.32 -8.60
CA ALA A 86 5.91 14.22 -7.66
C ALA A 86 4.38 14.15 -7.78
N GLY A 87 3.84 13.93 -8.98
CA GLY A 87 2.40 13.85 -9.22
C GLY A 87 1.72 12.55 -8.78
N THR A 88 2.49 11.52 -8.40
CA THR A 88 1.94 10.19 -8.05
C THR A 88 2.01 9.86 -6.56
N ARG A 89 2.54 10.79 -5.74
CA ARG A 89 2.40 10.69 -4.28
C ARG A 89 0.90 10.61 -3.95
N SER A 90 0.55 9.66 -3.09
CA SER A 90 -0.81 9.53 -2.59
C SER A 90 -1.25 10.89 -2.05
N ARG A 91 -2.27 11.48 -2.69
CA ARG A 91 -2.94 12.66 -2.16
C ARG A 91 -3.33 12.30 -0.73
N GLY A 92 -2.89 13.12 0.23
CA GLY A 92 -3.24 12.92 1.64
C GLY A 92 -4.76 12.83 1.78
N LEU A 93 -5.21 12.24 2.88
CA LEU A 93 -6.65 12.27 3.17
C LEU A 93 -7.05 13.73 3.39
N ASP A 94 -8.09 14.18 2.69
CA ASP A 94 -8.61 15.55 2.79
C ASP A 94 -9.35 15.78 4.14
N GLY A 95 -9.61 14.71 4.91
CA GLY A 95 -10.20 14.77 6.25
C GLY A 95 -10.29 13.41 6.97
N PRO A 96 -10.84 13.38 8.19
CA PRO A 96 -11.09 12.13 8.93
C PRO A 96 -12.06 11.21 8.17
N VAL A 97 -11.78 9.91 8.17
CA VAL A 97 -12.63 8.89 7.51
C VAL A 97 -13.72 8.38 8.47
N HIS A 98 -13.77 8.90 9.70
CA HIS A 98 -14.73 8.50 10.73
C HIS A 98 -14.97 9.62 11.76
N ASP A 99 -16.15 9.58 12.39
CA ASP A 99 -16.61 10.59 13.35
C ASP A 99 -16.37 10.23 14.83
N ILE A 100 -15.54 9.21 15.08
CA ILE A 100 -15.22 8.72 16.44
C ILE A 100 -14.32 9.72 17.17
N GLN A 101 -14.75 10.19 18.32
CA GLN A 101 -14.00 11.12 19.17
C GLN A 101 -13.39 10.40 20.39
N PRO A 102 -12.27 10.91 20.94
CA PRO A 102 -11.81 10.51 22.27
C PRO A 102 -12.94 10.61 23.31
N GLY A 103 -13.13 9.56 24.10
CA GLY A 103 -14.21 9.43 25.07
C GLY A 103 -15.42 8.62 24.58
N ASP A 104 -15.58 8.43 23.27
CA ASP A 104 -16.62 7.56 22.71
C ASP A 104 -16.39 6.09 23.11
N TYR A 105 -17.47 5.33 23.18
CA TYR A 105 -17.43 3.89 23.31
C TYR A 105 -17.54 3.22 21.93
N VAL A 106 -16.71 2.21 21.68
CA VAL A 106 -16.67 1.51 20.39
C VAL A 106 -16.60 0.00 20.57
N TYR A 107 -17.16 -0.72 19.62
CA TYR A 107 -16.95 -2.15 19.42
C TYR A 107 -15.81 -2.38 18.45
N VAL A 108 -14.98 -3.38 18.72
CA VAL A 108 -13.84 -3.78 17.90
C VAL A 108 -14.10 -5.15 17.29
N LYS A 109 -13.90 -5.27 15.98
CA LYS A 109 -14.01 -6.53 15.28
C LYS A 109 -12.79 -7.41 15.53
N SER A 110 -13.01 -8.62 16.05
CA SER A 110 -11.97 -9.63 16.24
C SER A 110 -11.36 -10.08 14.90
N LEU A 111 -10.07 -10.41 14.91
CA LEU A 111 -9.35 -10.90 13.73
C LEU A 111 -9.55 -12.40 13.50
N ALA A 112 -9.80 -13.16 14.56
CA ALA A 112 -10.04 -14.59 14.47
C ALA A 112 -11.53 -14.81 14.21
N GLU A 113 -11.87 -15.38 13.06
CA GLU A 113 -13.23 -15.88 12.83
C GLU A 113 -13.42 -17.16 13.64
N LYS A 114 -14.21 -17.07 14.70
CA LYS A 114 -14.66 -18.22 15.47
C LYS A 114 -16.11 -18.52 15.14
N THR A 115 -16.39 -19.78 14.87
CA THR A 115 -17.74 -20.26 14.56
C THR A 115 -18.65 -20.06 15.77
N LEU A 116 -19.80 -19.39 15.56
CA LEU A 116 -20.85 -19.15 16.56
C LEU A 116 -20.51 -18.20 17.72
N GLU A 117 -19.40 -17.46 17.67
CA GLU A 117 -19.09 -16.39 18.64
C GLU A 117 -19.35 -14.98 18.06
N PRO A 118 -19.73 -13.99 18.88
CA PRO A 118 -19.83 -12.62 18.44
C PRO A 118 -18.48 -12.11 17.94
N GLN A 119 -18.43 -11.63 16.69
CA GLN A 119 -17.20 -11.08 16.10
C GLN A 119 -16.82 -9.69 16.64
N TRP A 120 -17.72 -9.04 17.39
CA TRP A 120 -17.54 -7.70 17.92
C TRP A 120 -17.36 -7.76 19.43
N GLU A 121 -16.23 -7.26 19.89
CA GLU A 121 -15.85 -7.20 21.31
C GLU A 121 -16.03 -5.77 21.83
N GLY A 122 -16.37 -5.62 23.12
CA GLY A 122 -16.56 -4.32 23.76
C GLY A 122 -17.98 -4.11 24.28
N PRO A 123 -18.32 -2.90 24.77
CA PRO A 123 -17.76 -1.61 24.37
C PRO A 123 -16.45 -1.24 25.06
N PHE A 124 -15.53 -0.64 24.32
CA PHE A 124 -14.24 -0.13 24.77
C PHE A 124 -14.18 1.39 24.67
N GLN A 125 -13.54 2.04 25.64
CA GLN A 125 -13.42 3.49 25.63
C GLN A 125 -12.26 3.94 24.72
N VAL A 126 -12.54 4.88 23.83
CA VAL A 126 -11.55 5.48 22.95
C VAL A 126 -10.72 6.50 23.70
N LEU A 127 -9.39 6.36 23.64
CA LEU A 127 -8.44 7.30 24.22
C LEU A 127 -7.93 8.31 23.19
N LEU A 128 -7.62 7.85 21.98
CA LEU A 128 -7.06 8.70 20.91
C LEU A 128 -7.64 8.32 19.56
N THR A 129 -7.74 9.31 18.68
CA THR A 129 -8.22 9.17 17.30
C THR A 129 -7.23 9.81 16.33
N THR A 130 -7.00 9.16 15.18
CA THR A 130 -6.34 9.71 13.99
C THR A 130 -7.32 9.68 12.81
N PHE A 131 -6.95 10.16 11.62
CA PHE A 131 -7.89 10.18 10.47
C PHE A 131 -8.40 8.80 10.03
N THR A 132 -7.68 7.71 10.32
CA THR A 132 -8.04 6.36 9.88
C THR A 132 -8.03 5.31 10.97
N ALA A 133 -7.58 5.64 12.17
CA ALA A 133 -7.39 4.66 13.23
C ALA A 133 -7.67 5.22 14.61
N VAL A 134 -8.09 4.33 15.49
CA VAL A 134 -8.53 4.60 16.86
C VAL A 134 -7.65 3.82 17.82
N LYS A 135 -7.39 4.39 18.99
CA LYS A 135 -6.69 3.74 20.10
C LYS A 135 -7.64 3.61 21.29
N ILE A 136 -7.81 2.39 21.77
CA ILE A 136 -8.64 2.08 22.94
C ILE A 136 -7.80 1.89 24.20
N LYS A 137 -8.44 1.84 25.36
CA LYS A 137 -7.74 1.73 26.66
C LYS A 137 -7.14 0.34 26.89
N GLU A 138 -7.80 -0.69 26.40
CA GLU A 138 -7.51 -2.10 26.66
C GLU A 138 -6.41 -2.65 25.72
N GLN A 139 -6.19 -1.99 24.58
CA GLN A 139 -5.22 -2.40 23.58
C GLN A 139 -4.26 -1.27 23.23
N SER A 140 -2.96 -1.54 23.31
CA SER A 140 -1.91 -0.57 22.99
C SER A 140 -1.79 -0.28 21.48
N ALA A 141 -2.24 -1.20 20.64
CA ALA A 141 -2.19 -1.10 19.18
C ALA A 141 -3.28 -0.19 18.60
N TRP A 142 -2.95 0.49 17.50
CA TRP A 142 -3.92 1.27 16.72
C TRP A 142 -4.83 0.35 15.90
N ILE A 143 -6.12 0.63 15.93
CA ILE A 143 -7.15 -0.15 15.24
C ILE A 143 -7.71 0.68 14.10
N HIS A 144 -7.58 0.18 12.86
CA HIS A 144 -8.15 0.83 11.68
C HIS A 144 -9.68 0.96 11.78
N HIS A 145 -10.23 2.10 11.34
CA HIS A 145 -11.65 2.45 11.45
C HIS A 145 -12.60 1.41 10.84
N SER A 146 -12.15 0.67 9.81
CA SER A 146 -12.95 -0.40 9.17
C SER A 146 -13.28 -1.57 10.11
N ARG A 147 -12.60 -1.69 11.25
CA ARG A 147 -12.84 -2.72 12.27
C ARG A 147 -13.47 -2.15 13.54
N VAL A 148 -13.91 -0.91 13.51
CA VAL A 148 -14.43 -0.20 14.68
C VAL A 148 -15.85 0.27 14.39
N LYS A 149 -16.76 0.11 15.34
CA LYS A 149 -18.13 0.61 15.27
C LYS A 149 -18.47 1.38 16.54
N LYS A 150 -19.05 2.58 16.41
CA LYS A 150 -19.50 3.37 17.56
C LYS A 150 -20.62 2.63 18.30
N ALA A 151 -20.51 2.57 19.63
CA ALA A 151 -21.52 1.99 20.49
C ALA A 151 -22.70 2.98 20.67
N PRO A 152 -23.95 2.48 20.76
CA PRO A 152 -25.09 3.35 21.02
C PRO A 152 -25.03 3.93 22.45
N GLU A 153 -25.43 5.20 22.60
CA GLU A 153 -25.42 5.91 23.88
C GLU A 153 -26.54 5.46 24.85
N THR A 154 -27.60 4.84 24.34
CA THR A 154 -28.74 4.37 25.14
C THR A 154 -28.72 2.84 25.30
N PRO A 155 -28.82 2.30 26.53
CA PRO A 155 -29.08 0.88 26.71
C PRO A 155 -30.47 0.55 26.14
N TRP A 156 -30.54 -0.47 25.30
CA TRP A 156 -31.78 -0.97 24.70
C TRP A 156 -32.83 -1.25 25.79
N LYS A 157 -33.96 -0.53 25.76
CA LYS A 157 -35.13 -0.87 26.60
C LYS A 157 -35.88 -2.01 25.92
N VAL A 158 -35.85 -3.20 26.50
CA VAL A 158 -36.67 -4.33 26.07
C VAL A 158 -38.10 -4.10 26.55
N THR A 159 -38.96 -3.59 25.67
CA THR A 159 -40.40 -3.52 25.96
C THR A 159 -41.01 -4.88 25.65
N ARG A 160 -41.44 -5.61 26.67
CA ARG A 160 -42.25 -6.82 26.47
C ARG A 160 -43.64 -6.36 26.01
N VAL A 161 -43.98 -6.66 24.77
CA VAL A 161 -45.35 -6.46 24.26
C VAL A 161 -46.16 -7.66 24.72
N THR A 162 -46.99 -7.47 25.75
CA THR A 162 -48.07 -8.39 26.08
C THR A 162 -49.15 -8.24 25.01
N MET A 163 -49.31 -9.25 24.16
CA MET A 163 -50.48 -9.39 23.30
C MET A 163 -51.65 -9.82 24.20
N ASN A 164 -52.69 -8.99 24.26
CA ASN A 164 -54.00 -9.33 24.81
C ASN A 164 -54.81 -10.13 23.79
#